data_AF-A0A0A2CW70-F1
#
_entry.id   AF-A0A0A2CW70-F1
#
_cell.length_a   1.000
_cell.length_b   1.000
_cell.length_c   1.000
_cell.angle_alpha   90.00
_cell.angle_beta   90.00
_cell.angle_gamma   90.00
#
_symmetry.space_group_name_H-M   'P 1'
#
loop_
_entity.id
_entity.type
_entity.pdbx_description
1 polymer ?
#
loop_
_entity_poly.entity_id
_entity_poly.type
_entity_poly.pdbx_seq_one_letter_code
_entity_poly.pdbx_strand_id
1 'polypeptide(L)'
;MKEPNSKYNLHSKSKDYFPIRQYRFDSSEHPIIKSRKECKFRLKTILSKQEEQMLEGIINTLQCERRDALRISFYEAVRRGCDAVEPAVRYARRDSKERGHTARDRTLTVALPNSEKKALLELATELDLSEKEVVRLAIIWLEKSFRNGTIDRIHKCRMKSNDDIADKWSKENKGAPPNPKVAKLKEAIDIEKQIRVCLDEEGGTLPVENSYFYPAWKWLGRDLKDRIDYYLARHHLLTLNMLSNWEREILARMLVYDFSWKMAVDTHYEDKREAQRILKLSRADLLKLIKGEVDDQEASRERSIEESKTQRSRTVEQVNKLREDKLTRDERILDSFVKGRAENKPKDSKTNEDDVLRESCSDLINQLDPNYLDDENELS
;
A
#
# COMPACT_ATOMS: atom_id res chain seq x y z
N MET A 1 15.33 -18.09 -18.83
CA MET A 1 13.91 -17.90 -18.49
C MET A 1 13.68 -16.41 -18.29
N LYS A 2 12.88 -15.77 -19.15
CA LYS A 2 12.55 -14.34 -19.04
C LYS A 2 11.44 -14.17 -17.99
N GLU A 3 11.63 -13.28 -17.03
CA GLU A 3 10.59 -12.92 -16.07
C GLU A 3 9.42 -12.24 -16.78
N PRO A 4 8.16 -12.54 -16.41
CA PRO A 4 7.01 -11.92 -17.03
C PRO A 4 6.91 -10.46 -16.59
N ASN A 5 6.94 -9.55 -17.58
CA ASN A 5 6.65 -8.12 -17.44
C ASN A 5 5.39 -7.92 -16.58
N SER A 6 5.60 -7.49 -15.34
CA SER A 6 4.56 -7.08 -14.41
C SER A 6 3.91 -5.81 -14.95
N LYS A 7 2.69 -5.93 -15.47
CA LYS A 7 1.84 -4.84 -15.99
C LYS A 7 1.42 -3.81 -14.91
N TYR A 8 1.88 -3.95 -13.67
CA TYR A 8 1.63 -2.98 -12.61
C TYR A 8 2.70 -1.89 -12.67
N ASN A 9 2.35 -0.83 -13.40
CA ASN A 9 3.12 0.38 -13.59
C ASN A 9 3.67 0.95 -12.26
N LEU A 10 4.99 0.94 -12.14
CA LEU A 10 5.79 1.59 -11.08
C LEU A 10 5.58 3.12 -11.00
N HIS A 11 4.92 3.75 -11.99
CA HIS A 11 4.73 5.20 -12.11
C HIS A 11 3.29 5.70 -11.92
N SER A 12 2.39 4.89 -11.39
CA SER A 12 1.02 5.37 -11.12
C SER A 12 0.92 5.99 -9.72
N LYS A 13 0.21 7.13 -9.62
CA LYS A 13 -0.26 7.82 -8.39
C LYS A 13 -1.06 6.93 -7.41
N SER A 14 -1.06 5.61 -7.61
CA SER A 14 -1.67 4.59 -6.77
C SER A 14 -0.90 4.37 -5.45
N LYS A 15 0.39 4.75 -5.39
CA LYS A 15 1.18 4.73 -4.14
C LYS A 15 0.65 5.77 -3.13
N ASP A 16 0.21 6.93 -3.60
CA ASP A 16 -0.34 8.02 -2.78
C ASP A 16 -1.80 7.76 -2.36
N TYR A 17 -2.53 6.93 -3.14
CA TYR A 17 -3.91 6.53 -2.85
C TYR A 17 -4.03 5.43 -1.80
N PHE A 18 -2.93 4.87 -1.30
CA PHE A 18 -2.94 4.06 -0.08
C PHE A 18 -2.95 5.03 1.11
N PRO A 19 -4.10 5.25 1.78
CA PRO A 19 -4.33 6.43 2.63
C PRO A 19 -3.64 6.35 4.00
N ILE A 20 -2.61 5.52 4.14
CA ILE A 20 -1.91 5.33 5.41
C ILE A 20 -0.43 5.14 5.09
N ARG A 21 0.42 6.11 5.50
CA ARG A 21 1.86 5.88 5.68
C ARG A 21 2.03 4.82 6.76
N GLN A 22 1.88 3.55 6.39
CA GLN A 22 2.06 2.44 7.31
C GLN A 22 3.54 2.12 7.34
N TYR A 23 4.22 2.57 8.40
CA TYR A 23 5.45 1.92 8.78
C TYR A 23 5.12 0.43 8.96
N ARG A 24 5.67 -0.42 8.11
CA ARG A 24 5.61 -1.87 8.28
C ARG A 24 7.02 -2.35 8.43
N PHE A 25 7.28 -3.07 9.51
CA PHE A 25 8.58 -3.65 9.78
C PHE A 25 8.51 -5.16 9.58
N ASP A 26 9.54 -5.72 8.95
CA ASP A 26 9.85 -7.13 9.07
C ASP A 26 10.57 -7.35 10.41
N SER A 27 9.88 -8.00 11.33
CA SER A 27 10.35 -8.27 12.68
C SER A 27 10.97 -9.66 12.84
N SER A 28 11.03 -10.48 11.79
CA SER A 28 11.56 -11.86 11.83
C SER A 28 12.97 -11.99 12.42
N GLU A 29 13.80 -10.96 12.25
CA GLU A 29 15.18 -10.89 12.72
C GLU A 29 15.32 -10.26 14.12
N HIS A 30 14.23 -9.80 14.73
CA HIS A 30 14.26 -9.15 16.03
C HIS A 30 14.69 -10.14 17.14
N PRO A 31 15.60 -9.76 18.07
CA PRO A 31 16.11 -10.67 19.10
C PRO A 31 15.02 -11.31 19.97
N ILE A 32 13.95 -10.58 20.24
CA ILE A 32 12.78 -11.07 21.00
C ILE A 32 12.06 -12.23 20.28
N ILE A 33 11.92 -12.14 18.96
CA ILE A 33 11.27 -13.18 18.14
C ILE A 33 12.17 -14.41 18.03
N LYS A 34 13.50 -14.20 17.88
CA LYS A 34 14.47 -15.30 17.86
C LYS A 34 14.74 -15.93 19.23
N SER A 35 14.38 -15.26 20.32
CA SER A 35 14.63 -15.72 21.69
C SER A 35 13.75 -16.92 22.01
N ARG A 36 14.40 -18.04 22.41
CA ARG A 36 13.74 -19.25 22.92
C ARG A 36 13.56 -19.24 24.45
N LYS A 37 13.79 -18.10 25.10
CA LYS A 37 13.67 -17.99 26.57
C LYS A 37 12.22 -18.21 27.00
N GLU A 38 12.06 -18.96 28.09
CA GLU A 38 10.75 -19.33 28.59
C GLU A 38 10.00 -18.15 29.20
N CYS A 39 8.74 -17.97 28.80
CA CYS A 39 7.89 -16.87 29.24
C CYS A 39 7.01 -17.29 30.44
N LYS A 40 7.63 -17.47 31.61
CA LYS A 40 6.94 -17.94 32.83
C LYS A 40 6.24 -16.82 33.61
N PHE A 41 6.76 -15.59 33.54
CA PHE A 41 6.29 -14.49 34.40
C PHE A 41 5.17 -13.72 33.72
N ARG A 42 4.07 -13.49 34.43
CA ARG A 42 2.92 -12.75 33.90
C ARG A 42 2.89 -11.34 34.49
N LEU A 43 2.90 -10.33 33.63
CA LEU A 43 2.54 -8.95 34.01
C LEU A 43 1.09 -8.71 33.65
N LYS A 44 0.38 -7.98 34.50
CA LYS A 44 -1.01 -7.58 34.26
C LYS A 44 -1.11 -6.07 34.24
N THR A 45 -1.82 -5.51 33.27
CA THR A 45 -2.20 -4.09 33.26
C THR A 45 -3.66 -3.94 32.87
N ILE A 46 -4.17 -2.72 32.95
CA ILE A 46 -5.50 -2.34 32.50
C ILE A 46 -5.32 -1.17 31.54
N LEU A 47 -5.84 -1.33 30.32
CA LEU A 47 -5.76 -0.38 29.23
C LEU A 47 -7.07 0.39 29.08
N SER A 48 -6.99 1.60 28.54
CA SER A 48 -8.15 2.27 27.95
C SER A 48 -8.45 1.69 26.56
N LYS A 49 -9.62 2.03 26.00
CA LYS A 49 -9.95 1.69 24.61
C LYS A 49 -8.92 2.22 23.61
N GLN A 50 -8.40 3.42 23.82
CA GLN A 50 -7.40 4.01 22.93
C GLN A 50 -6.05 3.30 23.06
N GLU A 51 -5.63 2.95 24.27
CA GLU A 51 -4.38 2.22 24.52
C GLU A 51 -4.42 0.82 23.90
N GLU A 52 -5.58 0.17 23.88
CA GLU A 52 -5.74 -1.09 23.15
C GLU A 52 -5.66 -0.90 21.62
N GLN A 53 -6.29 0.13 21.06
CA GLN A 53 -6.15 0.45 19.64
C GLN A 53 -4.70 0.80 19.27
N MET A 54 -3.95 1.43 20.17
CA MET A 54 -2.52 1.68 19.98
C MET A 54 -1.74 0.37 19.89
N LEU A 55 -2.06 -0.61 20.74
CA LEU A 55 -1.46 -1.93 20.66
C LEU A 55 -1.81 -2.64 19.33
N GLU A 56 -3.04 -2.55 18.85
CA GLU A 56 -3.41 -3.05 17.52
C GLU A 56 -2.60 -2.36 16.40
N GLY A 57 -2.40 -1.05 16.51
CA GLY A 57 -1.52 -0.29 15.62
C GLY A 57 -0.09 -0.81 15.60
N ILE A 58 0.47 -1.13 16.78
CA ILE A 58 1.82 -1.71 16.90
C ILE A 58 1.87 -3.11 16.27
N ILE A 59 0.88 -3.97 16.54
CA ILE A 59 0.78 -5.32 15.95
C ILE A 59 0.81 -5.23 14.43
N ASN A 60 -0.01 -4.33 13.87
CA ASN A 60 -0.06 -4.09 12.43
C ASN A 60 1.25 -3.51 11.89
N THR A 61 1.91 -2.63 12.65
CA THR A 61 3.19 -2.03 12.25
C THR A 61 4.33 -3.06 12.24
N LEU A 62 4.39 -3.95 13.24
CA LEU A 62 5.45 -4.94 13.39
C LEU A 62 5.18 -6.26 12.65
N GLN A 63 3.95 -6.45 12.15
CA GLN A 63 3.53 -7.64 11.40
C GLN A 63 3.81 -8.95 12.16
N CYS A 64 3.58 -8.95 13.48
CA CYS A 64 3.82 -10.10 14.35
C CYS A 64 2.64 -10.31 15.32
N GLU A 65 2.64 -11.42 16.05
CA GLU A 65 1.60 -11.70 17.04
C GLU A 65 1.60 -10.69 18.21
N ARG A 66 0.44 -10.55 18.87
CA ARG A 66 0.23 -9.63 20.01
C ARG A 66 1.28 -9.79 21.10
N ARG A 67 1.65 -11.02 21.44
CA ARG A 67 2.68 -11.30 22.46
C ARG A 67 4.03 -10.70 22.07
N ASP A 68 4.45 -10.93 20.84
CA ASP A 68 5.77 -10.53 20.37
C ASP A 68 5.83 -9.01 20.14
N ALA A 69 4.74 -8.40 19.67
CA ALA A 69 4.59 -6.96 19.58
C ALA A 69 4.77 -6.26 20.94
N LEU A 70 4.16 -6.80 22.00
CA LEU A 70 4.33 -6.28 23.38
C LEU A 70 5.77 -6.42 23.85
N ARG A 71 6.38 -7.59 23.64
CA ARG A 71 7.77 -7.84 24.04
C ARG A 71 8.76 -6.94 23.28
N ILE A 72 8.53 -6.69 21.99
CA ILE A 72 9.31 -5.72 21.21
C ILE A 72 9.11 -4.31 21.79
N SER A 73 7.89 -3.94 22.15
CA SER A 73 7.60 -2.64 22.78
C SER A 73 8.38 -2.45 24.08
N PHE A 74 8.41 -3.47 24.94
CA PHE A 74 9.20 -3.43 26.17
C PHE A 74 10.70 -3.36 25.90
N TYR A 75 11.18 -4.17 24.95
CA TYR A 75 12.58 -4.18 24.56
C TYR A 75 13.04 -2.81 24.04
N GLU A 76 12.27 -2.18 23.17
CA GLU A 76 12.60 -0.87 22.62
C GLU A 76 12.51 0.23 23.66
N ALA A 77 11.51 0.20 24.55
CA ALA A 77 11.42 1.17 25.65
C ALA A 77 12.65 1.10 26.57
N VAL A 78 13.03 -0.11 26.99
CA VAL A 78 14.23 -0.34 27.82
C VAL A 78 15.50 0.05 27.08
N ARG A 79 15.65 -0.35 25.82
CA ARG A 79 16.87 -0.09 25.02
C ARG A 79 17.10 1.39 24.78
N ARG A 80 16.04 2.19 24.65
CA ARG A 80 16.12 3.64 24.41
C ARG A 80 16.30 4.45 25.69
N GLY A 81 15.92 3.90 26.84
CA GLY A 81 16.14 4.50 28.16
C GLY A 81 15.11 5.58 28.53
N CYS A 82 15.27 6.13 29.74
CA CYS A 82 14.34 7.06 30.37
C CYS A 82 14.04 8.30 29.51
N ASP A 83 15.06 9.01 29.03
CA ASP A 83 14.90 10.26 28.27
C ASP A 83 13.99 10.10 27.04
N ALA A 84 14.06 8.93 26.39
CA ALA A 84 13.27 8.66 25.20
C ALA A 84 11.78 8.45 25.52
N VAL A 85 11.48 7.82 26.66
CA VAL A 85 10.12 7.44 27.05
C VAL A 85 9.45 8.47 27.98
N GLU A 86 10.23 9.35 28.60
CA GLU A 86 9.79 10.38 29.53
C GLU A 86 8.61 11.22 29.01
N PRO A 87 8.59 11.70 27.74
CA PRO A 87 7.47 12.48 27.22
C PRO A 87 6.13 11.73 27.22
N ALA A 88 6.17 10.39 27.28
CA ALA A 88 5.00 9.54 27.30
C ALA A 88 4.51 9.21 28.73
N VAL A 89 5.30 9.50 29.77
CA VAL A 89 5.00 9.16 31.18
C VAL A 89 3.67 9.72 31.64
N ARG A 90 3.38 10.99 31.31
CA ARG A 90 2.11 11.65 31.68
C ARG A 90 0.87 10.92 31.19
N TYR A 91 0.96 10.21 30.06
CA TYR A 91 -0.16 9.43 29.54
C TYR A 91 -0.31 8.11 30.29
N ALA A 92 0.81 7.46 30.64
CA ALA A 92 0.84 6.14 31.23
C ALA A 92 0.40 6.11 32.70
N ARG A 93 0.56 7.20 33.44
CA ARG A 93 0.20 7.30 34.87
C ARG A 93 -1.27 7.03 35.14
N ARG A 94 -1.57 6.42 36.29
CA ARG A 94 -2.93 6.04 36.73
C ARG A 94 -3.86 7.24 36.83
N ASP A 95 -3.34 8.37 37.27
CA ASP A 95 -4.04 9.65 37.47
C ASP A 95 -4.02 10.56 36.24
N SER A 96 -3.56 10.04 35.09
CA SER A 96 -3.61 10.75 33.82
C SER A 96 -5.01 11.30 33.55
N LYS A 97 -5.07 12.57 33.15
CA LYS A 97 -6.29 13.26 32.71
C LYS A 97 -6.31 13.47 31.20
N GLU A 98 -5.31 12.95 30.50
CA GLU A 98 -5.14 13.11 29.06
C GLU A 98 -6.22 12.34 28.31
N ARG A 99 -6.88 13.01 27.35
CA ARG A 99 -7.99 12.43 26.59
C ARG A 99 -7.54 11.13 25.91
N GLY A 100 -8.35 10.07 26.07
CA GLY A 100 -8.05 8.75 25.53
C GLY A 100 -7.16 7.88 26.43
N HIS A 101 -6.51 8.44 27.43
CA HIS A 101 -5.67 7.70 28.39
C HIS A 101 -6.33 7.58 29.79
N THR A 102 -7.61 7.90 29.85
CA THR A 102 -8.49 7.74 31.02
C THR A 102 -9.39 6.51 30.87
N ALA A 103 -10.24 6.24 31.88
CA ALA A 103 -11.26 5.19 31.86
C ALA A 103 -10.72 3.81 31.45
N ARG A 104 -9.76 3.30 32.21
CA ARG A 104 -9.08 2.04 31.93
C ARG A 104 -9.86 0.87 32.53
N ASP A 105 -10.42 0.03 31.67
CA ASP A 105 -11.25 -1.13 32.01
C ASP A 105 -10.84 -2.43 31.30
N ARG A 106 -9.94 -2.37 30.31
CA ARG A 106 -9.55 -3.52 29.49
C ARG A 106 -8.33 -4.23 30.05
N THR A 107 -8.51 -5.44 30.58
CA THR A 107 -7.40 -6.19 31.17
C THR A 107 -6.46 -6.73 30.09
N LEU A 108 -5.16 -6.47 30.24
CA LEU A 108 -4.10 -7.06 29.43
C LEU A 108 -3.18 -7.90 30.32
N THR A 109 -2.94 -9.14 29.92
CA THR A 109 -1.92 -10.00 30.54
C THR A 109 -0.87 -10.36 29.51
N VAL A 110 0.41 -10.25 29.88
CA VAL A 110 1.54 -10.61 29.01
C VAL A 110 2.51 -11.52 29.76
N ALA A 111 2.95 -12.57 29.08
CA ALA A 111 3.94 -13.50 29.60
C ALA A 111 5.35 -13.12 29.09
N LEU A 112 6.32 -13.02 29.99
CA LEU A 112 7.68 -12.56 29.72
C LEU A 112 8.74 -13.48 30.34
N PRO A 113 9.93 -13.57 29.74
CA PRO A 113 11.12 -14.09 30.41
C PRO A 113 11.52 -13.22 31.59
N ASN A 114 12.15 -13.82 32.61
CA ASN A 114 12.55 -13.09 33.82
C ASN A 114 13.46 -11.90 33.53
N SER A 115 14.39 -12.05 32.58
CA SER A 115 15.32 -10.98 32.20
C SER A 115 14.60 -9.76 31.60
N GLU A 116 13.56 -10.00 30.80
CA GLU A 116 12.77 -8.91 30.20
C GLU A 116 11.90 -8.22 31.26
N LYS A 117 11.29 -9.01 32.15
CA LYS A 117 10.55 -8.46 33.30
C LYS A 117 11.44 -7.58 34.17
N LYS A 118 12.63 -8.06 34.54
CA LYS A 118 13.55 -7.32 35.41
C LYS A 118 13.96 -5.98 34.79
N ALA A 119 14.37 -5.98 33.53
CA ALA A 119 14.77 -4.77 32.84
C ALA A 119 13.62 -3.76 32.68
N LEU A 120 12.39 -4.24 32.44
CA LEU A 120 11.21 -3.38 32.37
C LEU A 120 10.88 -2.77 33.75
N LEU A 121 11.07 -3.51 34.84
CA LEU A 121 10.85 -3.00 36.20
C LEU A 121 11.96 -2.05 36.68
N GLU A 122 13.19 -2.23 36.22
CA GLU A 122 14.28 -1.27 36.41
C GLU A 122 13.90 0.08 35.76
N LEU A 123 13.46 0.07 34.49
CA LEU A 123 12.92 1.26 33.83
C LEU A 123 11.73 1.88 34.59
N ALA A 124 10.83 1.05 35.13
CA ALA A 124 9.71 1.53 35.93
C ALA A 124 10.18 2.26 37.20
N THR A 125 11.22 1.74 37.84
CA THR A 125 11.81 2.31 39.06
C THR A 125 12.47 3.66 38.75
N GLU A 126 13.21 3.76 37.65
CA GLU A 126 13.86 5.01 37.22
C GLU A 126 12.84 6.12 36.90
N LEU A 127 11.65 5.77 36.41
CA LEU A 127 10.60 6.72 36.03
C LEU A 127 9.53 6.97 37.11
N ASP A 128 9.71 6.39 38.30
CA ASP A 128 8.72 6.42 39.38
C ASP A 128 7.32 5.97 38.91
N LEU A 129 7.28 4.80 38.25
CA LEU A 129 6.07 4.18 37.72
C LEU A 129 5.84 2.81 38.35
N SER A 130 4.56 2.48 38.56
CA SER A 130 4.16 1.13 38.91
C SER A 130 4.35 0.16 37.73
N GLU A 131 4.40 -1.14 38.03
CA GLU A 131 4.45 -2.21 37.03
C GLU A 131 3.33 -2.10 35.97
N LYS A 132 2.13 -1.67 36.37
CA LYS A 132 1.01 -1.50 35.44
C LYS A 132 1.23 -0.32 34.50
N GLU A 133 1.83 0.75 35.01
CA GLU A 133 2.08 1.99 34.29
C GLU A 133 3.20 1.82 33.27
N VAL A 134 4.30 1.15 33.61
CA VAL A 134 5.41 0.94 32.66
C VAL A 134 4.98 0.08 31.45
N VAL A 135 4.06 -0.87 31.66
CA VAL A 135 3.49 -1.65 30.54
C VAL A 135 2.70 -0.74 29.59
N ARG A 136 1.89 0.18 30.13
CA ARG A 136 1.17 1.17 29.31
C ARG A 136 2.12 2.14 28.63
N LEU A 137 3.16 2.59 29.34
CA LEU A 137 4.17 3.49 28.84
C LEU A 137 4.81 2.93 27.56
N ALA A 138 5.25 1.67 27.58
CA ALA A 138 5.88 1.06 26.42
C ALA A 138 4.96 1.02 25.19
N ILE A 139 3.66 0.73 25.38
CA ILE A 139 2.66 0.73 24.30
C ILE A 139 2.46 2.16 23.76
N ILE A 140 2.17 3.11 24.65
CA ILE A 140 1.85 4.50 24.26
C ILE A 140 3.05 5.15 23.57
N TRP A 141 4.25 4.98 24.15
CA TRP A 141 5.48 5.55 23.62
C TRP A 141 5.78 5.00 22.22
N LEU A 142 5.73 3.68 22.03
CA LEU A 142 6.10 3.09 20.74
C LEU A 142 5.10 3.49 19.65
N GLU A 143 3.79 3.43 19.92
CA GLU A 143 2.78 3.82 18.94
C GLU A 143 2.88 5.29 18.56
N LYS A 144 3.03 6.18 19.55
CA LYS A 144 3.23 7.62 19.29
C LYS A 144 4.52 7.87 18.50
N SER A 145 5.56 7.08 18.76
CA SER A 145 6.82 7.22 18.04
C SER A 145 6.71 6.82 16.57
N PHE A 146 5.92 5.79 16.25
CA PHE A 146 5.58 5.46 14.87
C PHE A 146 4.72 6.56 14.22
N ARG A 147 3.67 7.00 14.91
CA ARG A 147 2.73 7.99 14.38
C ARG A 147 3.41 9.34 14.09
N ASN A 148 4.31 9.76 14.97
CA ASN A 148 5.04 11.02 14.83
C ASN A 148 6.29 10.89 13.94
N GLY A 149 6.62 9.69 13.47
CA GLY A 149 7.83 9.43 12.68
C GLY A 149 9.14 9.65 13.44
N THR A 150 9.11 9.67 14.78
CA THR A 150 10.33 9.84 15.60
C THR A 150 11.16 8.56 15.68
N ILE A 151 10.53 7.40 15.41
CA ILE A 151 11.22 6.13 15.22
C ILE A 151 10.96 5.64 13.80
N ASP A 152 12.00 5.71 12.98
CA ASP A 152 12.08 5.13 11.63
C ASP A 152 12.75 3.75 11.64
N ARG A 153 13.36 3.35 12.77
CA ARG A 153 14.14 2.11 12.92
C ARG A 153 13.85 1.39 14.24
N ILE A 154 13.41 0.15 14.13
CA ILE A 154 13.34 -0.83 15.22
C ILE A 154 14.56 -1.74 15.16
N HIS A 155 15.10 -2.14 16.31
CA HIS A 155 16.35 -2.90 16.38
C HIS A 155 16.29 -4.20 15.57
N LYS A 156 17.20 -4.36 14.60
CA LYS A 156 17.25 -5.52 13.69
C LYS A 156 15.94 -5.80 12.94
N CYS A 157 15.06 -4.81 12.82
CA CYS A 157 13.89 -4.89 11.95
C CYS A 157 14.16 -4.12 10.67
N ARG A 158 13.76 -4.67 9.53
CA ARG A 158 13.83 -3.98 8.24
C ARG A 158 12.49 -3.33 7.95
N MET A 159 12.48 -2.03 7.68
CA MET A 159 11.27 -1.39 7.16
C MET A 159 10.97 -1.95 5.76
N LYS A 160 9.75 -2.42 5.55
CA LYS A 160 9.27 -2.88 4.25
C LYS A 160 8.95 -1.66 3.41
N SER A 161 9.47 -1.62 2.19
CA SER A 161 9.06 -0.58 1.25
C SER A 161 7.61 -0.82 0.84
N ASN A 162 6.89 0.25 0.49
CA ASN A 162 5.54 0.13 -0.06
C ASN A 162 5.54 -0.71 -1.34
N ASP A 163 6.64 -0.67 -2.09
CA ASP A 163 6.82 -1.46 -3.31
C ASP A 163 6.93 -2.95 -3.00
N ASP A 164 7.72 -3.34 -1.99
CA ASP A 164 7.81 -4.75 -1.54
C ASP A 164 6.44 -5.27 -1.07
N ILE A 165 5.65 -4.43 -0.41
CA ILE A 165 4.31 -4.78 0.07
C ILE A 165 3.35 -4.92 -1.11
N ALA A 166 3.37 -3.98 -2.06
CA ALA A 166 2.53 -4.00 -3.25
C ALA A 166 2.87 -5.19 -4.15
N ASP A 167 4.15 -5.49 -4.34
CA ASP A 167 4.63 -6.64 -5.11
C ASP A 167 4.22 -7.96 -4.46
N LYS A 168 4.36 -8.08 -3.13
CA LYS A 168 3.93 -9.26 -2.40
C LYS A 168 2.41 -9.45 -2.52
N TRP A 169 1.63 -8.39 -2.30
CA TRP A 169 0.17 -8.43 -2.46
C TRP A 169 -0.23 -8.80 -3.89
N SER A 170 0.41 -8.20 -4.90
CA SER A 170 0.16 -8.46 -6.31
C SER A 170 0.46 -9.91 -6.67
N LYS A 171 1.57 -10.48 -6.19
CA LYS A 171 1.92 -11.90 -6.38
C LYS A 171 0.91 -12.83 -5.71
N GLU A 172 0.49 -12.53 -4.49
CA GLU A 172 -0.46 -13.34 -3.71
C GLU A 172 -1.90 -13.27 -4.24
N ASN A 173 -2.28 -12.16 -4.88
CA ASN A 173 -3.63 -11.93 -5.40
C ASN A 173 -3.69 -12.02 -6.94
N LYS A 174 -2.62 -12.50 -7.58
CA LYS A 174 -2.56 -12.66 -9.03
C LYS A 174 -3.56 -13.73 -9.48
N GLY A 175 -4.56 -13.32 -10.26
CA GLY A 175 -5.60 -14.22 -10.76
C GLY A 175 -6.75 -14.50 -9.77
N ALA A 176 -6.70 -13.92 -8.58
CA ALA A 176 -7.85 -13.92 -7.69
C ALA A 176 -8.96 -13.02 -8.30
N PRO A 177 -10.24 -13.42 -8.23
CA PRO A 177 -11.32 -12.54 -8.66
C PRO A 177 -11.25 -11.24 -7.85
N PRO A 178 -11.45 -10.07 -8.48
CA PRO A 178 -11.45 -8.80 -7.76
C PRO A 178 -12.44 -8.89 -6.60
N ASN A 179 -12.01 -8.44 -5.42
CA ASN A 179 -12.90 -8.30 -4.27
C ASN A 179 -14.20 -7.63 -4.75
N PRO A 180 -15.40 -8.15 -4.41
CA PRO A 180 -16.67 -7.61 -4.89
C PRO A 180 -16.82 -6.09 -4.73
N LYS A 181 -16.17 -5.50 -3.71
CA LYS A 181 -16.11 -4.05 -3.52
C LYS A 181 -15.21 -3.34 -4.55
N VAL A 182 -14.07 -3.93 -4.88
CA VAL A 182 -13.11 -3.41 -5.87
C VAL A 182 -13.65 -3.55 -7.30
N ALA A 183 -14.37 -4.64 -7.59
CA ALA A 183 -15.04 -4.83 -8.88
C ALA A 183 -16.07 -3.72 -9.15
N LYS A 184 -16.92 -3.41 -8.16
CA LYS A 184 -17.91 -2.32 -8.24
C LYS A 184 -17.27 -0.95 -8.39
N LEU A 185 -16.14 -0.70 -7.73
CA LEU A 185 -15.40 0.56 -7.86
C LEU A 185 -14.83 0.73 -9.28
N LYS A 186 -14.32 -0.35 -9.88
CA LYS A 186 -13.77 -0.30 -11.25
C LYS A 186 -14.86 -0.01 -12.30
N GLU A 187 -16.01 -0.65 -12.14
CA GLU A 187 -17.19 -0.40 -12.98
C GLU A 187 -17.65 1.07 -12.91
N ALA A 188 -17.68 1.65 -11.72
CA ALA A 188 -18.02 3.07 -11.53
C ALA A 188 -17.01 4.03 -12.22
N ILE A 189 -15.71 3.73 -12.15
CA ILE A 189 -14.65 4.53 -12.78
C ILE A 189 -14.75 4.50 -14.31
N ASP A 190 -15.08 3.35 -14.90
CA ASP A 190 -15.17 3.22 -16.35
C ASP A 190 -16.41 3.96 -16.90
N ILE A 191 -17.51 4.00 -16.14
CA ILE A 191 -18.69 4.82 -16.45
C ILE A 191 -18.36 6.31 -16.41
N GLU A 192 -17.62 6.77 -15.39
CA GLU A 192 -17.24 8.18 -15.25
C GLU A 192 -16.33 8.66 -16.40
N LYS A 193 -15.42 7.81 -16.87
CA LYS A 193 -14.58 8.12 -18.04
C LYS A 193 -15.41 8.33 -19.31
N GLN A 194 -16.44 7.53 -19.53
CA GLN A 194 -17.33 7.68 -20.69
C GLN A 194 -18.09 9.02 -20.62
N ILE A 195 -18.54 9.42 -19.44
CA ILE A 195 -19.24 10.70 -19.23
C ILE A 195 -18.31 11.89 -19.52
N ARG A 196 -17.04 11.83 -19.11
CA ARG A 196 -16.06 12.89 -19.41
C ARG A 196 -15.80 13.06 -20.90
N VAL A 197 -15.67 11.95 -21.65
CA VAL A 197 -15.48 12.00 -23.11
C VAL A 197 -16.67 12.72 -23.77
N CYS A 198 -17.90 12.43 -23.34
CA CYS A 198 -19.09 13.11 -23.86
C CYS A 198 -19.15 14.62 -23.52
N LEU A 199 -18.59 15.04 -22.38
CA LEU A 199 -18.59 16.45 -21.96
C LEU A 199 -17.54 17.30 -22.69
N ASP A 200 -16.40 16.70 -23.04
CA ASP A 200 -15.32 17.39 -23.76
C ASP A 200 -15.65 17.63 -25.26
N GLU A 201 -16.54 16.81 -25.85
CA GLU A 201 -16.94 16.93 -27.27
C GLU A 201 -18.04 17.98 -27.53
N GLU A 202 -18.89 18.31 -26.55
CA GLU A 202 -20.08 19.17 -26.75
C GLU A 202 -20.04 20.57 -26.10
N GLY A 203 -18.96 20.94 -25.41
CA GLY A 203 -18.71 22.34 -24.97
C GLY A 203 -19.78 22.99 -24.09
N GLY A 204 -20.54 22.22 -23.29
CA GLY A 204 -21.71 22.69 -22.54
C GLY A 204 -21.52 22.87 -21.01
N THR A 205 -22.17 23.90 -20.44
CA THR A 205 -22.39 24.04 -18.98
C THR A 205 -23.50 23.10 -18.49
N LEU A 206 -23.29 22.48 -17.31
CA LEU A 206 -24.16 21.44 -16.75
C LEU A 206 -25.54 21.99 -16.32
N PRO A 207 -26.67 21.46 -16.85
CA PRO A 207 -28.01 21.68 -16.30
C PRO A 207 -28.11 21.16 -14.86
N VAL A 208 -29.11 21.59 -14.07
CA VAL A 208 -29.33 21.11 -12.68
C VAL A 208 -29.55 19.59 -12.59
N GLU A 209 -29.93 18.96 -13.71
CA GLU A 209 -30.01 17.52 -13.96
C GLU A 209 -28.63 16.86 -14.20
N ASN A 210 -27.55 17.63 -14.12
CA ASN A 210 -26.16 17.19 -14.24
C ASN A 210 -25.33 17.67 -13.05
N SER A 211 -25.96 17.97 -11.91
CA SER A 211 -25.23 18.00 -10.64
C SER A 211 -24.60 16.62 -10.39
N TYR A 212 -23.45 16.59 -9.73
CA TYR A 212 -22.66 15.38 -9.41
C TYR A 212 -23.48 14.22 -8.81
N PHE A 213 -24.68 14.50 -8.31
CA PHE A 213 -25.59 13.52 -7.75
C PHE A 213 -26.67 13.01 -8.71
N TYR A 214 -27.05 13.71 -9.78
CA TYR A 214 -28.24 13.31 -10.58
C TYR A 214 -28.13 11.95 -11.29
N PRO A 215 -26.98 11.53 -11.86
CA PRO A 215 -26.83 10.19 -12.45
C PRO A 215 -26.91 9.07 -11.41
N ALA A 216 -26.45 9.29 -10.17
CA ALA A 216 -26.59 8.32 -9.08
C ALA A 216 -28.06 8.05 -8.74
N TRP A 217 -28.94 9.04 -8.91
CA TRP A 217 -30.38 8.91 -8.67
C TRP A 217 -31.11 8.25 -9.85
N LYS A 218 -30.59 8.35 -11.08
CA LYS A 218 -31.19 7.77 -12.29
C LYS A 218 -30.71 6.33 -12.57
N TRP A 219 -29.47 5.97 -12.22
CA TRP A 219 -28.89 4.62 -12.40
C TRP A 219 -29.44 3.58 -11.40
N LEU A 220 -30.00 4.03 -10.27
CA LEU A 220 -30.58 3.17 -9.24
C LEU A 220 -32.03 2.74 -9.51
N GLY A 221 -32.57 3.07 -10.69
CA GLY A 221 -33.91 2.69 -11.13
C GLY A 221 -35.02 3.19 -10.20
N ARG A 222 -36.27 2.88 -10.53
CA ARG A 222 -37.42 3.09 -9.62
C ARG A 222 -37.28 2.32 -8.29
N ASP A 223 -36.30 1.40 -8.23
CA ASP A 223 -36.04 0.44 -7.16
C ASP A 223 -35.38 1.05 -5.91
N LEU A 224 -34.70 2.22 -5.95
CA LEU A 224 -34.22 2.87 -4.71
C LEU A 224 -35.35 3.56 -3.96
N LYS A 225 -36.30 4.17 -4.65
CA LYS A 225 -37.51 4.69 -4.00
C LYS A 225 -38.25 3.52 -3.33
N ASP A 226 -38.43 2.41 -4.05
CA ASP A 226 -39.08 1.21 -3.51
C ASP A 226 -38.25 0.55 -2.39
N ARG A 227 -36.91 0.57 -2.43
CA ARG A 227 -36.04 0.04 -1.37
C ARG A 227 -35.96 0.94 -0.15
N ILE A 228 -35.99 2.26 -0.33
CA ILE A 228 -36.04 3.20 0.79
C ILE A 228 -37.45 3.18 1.39
N ASP A 229 -38.50 3.17 0.58
CA ASP A 229 -39.88 2.95 1.05
C ASP A 229 -40.02 1.58 1.74
N TYR A 230 -39.37 0.52 1.23
CA TYR A 230 -39.32 -0.80 1.87
C TYR A 230 -38.54 -0.79 3.19
N TYR A 231 -37.38 -0.14 3.24
CA TYR A 231 -36.58 0.01 4.47
C TYR A 231 -37.33 0.82 5.53
N LEU A 232 -37.89 1.97 5.13
CA LEU A 232 -38.69 2.83 5.99
C LEU A 232 -39.98 2.13 6.43
N ALA A 233 -40.68 1.39 5.57
CA ALA A 233 -41.87 0.63 5.94
C ALA A 233 -41.56 -0.56 6.85
N ARG A 234 -40.46 -1.30 6.58
CA ARG A 234 -40.06 -2.50 7.33
C ARG A 234 -39.48 -2.19 8.70
N HIS A 235 -38.76 -1.07 8.86
CA HIS A 235 -38.06 -0.74 10.11
C HIS A 235 -38.70 0.41 10.89
N HIS A 236 -39.45 1.29 10.22
CA HIS A 236 -39.91 2.55 10.82
C HIS A 236 -41.38 2.90 10.52
N LEU A 237 -42.11 2.10 9.73
CA LEU A 237 -43.49 2.36 9.26
C LEU A 237 -43.66 3.72 8.54
N LEU A 238 -42.62 4.20 7.85
CA LEU A 238 -42.63 5.48 7.13
C LEU A 238 -42.54 5.29 5.61
N THR A 239 -42.89 6.33 4.86
CA THR A 239 -42.63 6.43 3.40
C THR A 239 -41.76 7.65 3.11
N LEU A 240 -41.04 7.64 1.99
CA LEU A 240 -40.12 8.71 1.57
C LEU A 240 -40.79 10.07 1.50
N ASN A 241 -42.06 10.08 1.11
CA ASN A 241 -42.88 11.28 0.99
C ASN A 241 -43.17 11.93 2.36
N MET A 242 -43.05 11.17 3.45
CA MET A 242 -43.22 11.66 4.82
C MET A 242 -41.94 12.28 5.39
N LEU A 243 -40.79 12.12 4.72
CA LEU A 243 -39.52 12.71 5.12
C LEU A 243 -39.32 14.08 4.48
N SER A 244 -38.74 15.00 5.25
CA SER A 244 -38.26 16.30 4.78
C SER A 244 -37.06 16.15 3.83
N ASN A 245 -36.76 17.19 3.04
CA ASN A 245 -35.61 17.17 2.11
C ASN A 245 -34.28 16.93 2.85
N TRP A 246 -34.12 17.50 4.04
CA TRP A 246 -32.93 17.28 4.86
C TRP A 246 -32.82 15.82 5.30
N GLU A 247 -33.90 15.21 5.80
CA GLU A 247 -33.89 13.80 6.21
C GLU A 247 -33.61 12.87 5.03
N ARG A 248 -34.12 13.19 3.83
CA ARG A 248 -33.81 12.45 2.60
C ARG A 248 -32.33 12.54 2.23
N GLU A 249 -31.73 13.72 2.37
CA GLU A 249 -30.31 13.93 2.12
C GLU A 249 -29.38 13.21 3.10
N ILE A 250 -29.78 13.12 4.37
CA ILE A 250 -29.07 12.33 5.38
C ILE A 250 -29.21 10.85 5.07
N LEU A 251 -30.42 10.38 4.78
CA LEU A 251 -30.69 8.99 4.46
C LEU A 251 -29.96 8.55 3.18
N ALA A 252 -29.87 9.41 2.17
CA ALA A 252 -29.07 9.14 0.97
C ALA A 252 -27.58 8.98 1.30
N ARG A 253 -27.01 9.86 2.14
CA ARG A 253 -25.61 9.75 2.59
C ARG A 253 -25.37 8.47 3.39
N MET A 254 -26.32 8.07 4.24
CA MET A 254 -26.26 6.79 4.95
C MET A 254 -26.17 5.62 3.98
N LEU A 255 -27.02 5.59 2.96
CA LEU A 255 -27.10 4.46 2.03
C LEU A 255 -25.94 4.40 1.04
N VAL A 256 -25.45 5.54 0.55
CA VAL A 256 -24.34 5.62 -0.41
C VAL A 256 -23.00 5.26 0.23
N TYR A 257 -22.77 5.74 1.44
CA TYR A 257 -21.47 5.59 2.12
C TYR A 257 -21.48 4.55 3.25
N ASP A 258 -22.59 3.82 3.43
CA ASP A 258 -22.83 2.89 4.55
C ASP A 258 -22.60 3.58 5.92
N PHE A 259 -23.04 4.84 6.00
CA PHE A 259 -22.86 5.66 7.20
C PHE A 259 -23.97 5.40 8.21
N SER A 260 -23.59 5.43 9.49
CA SER A 260 -24.57 5.65 10.56
C SER A 260 -25.24 7.02 10.39
N TRP A 261 -26.46 7.18 10.90
CA TRP A 261 -27.18 8.47 10.87
C TRP A 261 -26.31 9.63 11.34
N LYS A 262 -25.60 9.43 12.46
CA LYS A 262 -24.71 10.45 13.01
C LYS A 262 -23.60 10.83 12.02
N MET A 263 -22.94 9.85 11.40
CA MET A 263 -21.87 10.12 10.42
C MET A 263 -22.42 10.85 9.19
N ALA A 264 -23.61 10.48 8.73
CA ALA A 264 -24.26 11.15 7.60
C ALA A 264 -24.63 12.60 7.93
N VAL A 265 -25.12 12.86 9.15
CA VAL A 265 -25.41 14.21 9.65
C VAL A 265 -24.13 15.05 9.78
N ASP A 266 -23.10 14.49 10.42
CA ASP A 266 -21.83 15.19 10.63
C ASP A 266 -21.19 15.55 9.28
N THR A 267 -21.15 14.60 8.34
CA THR A 267 -20.65 14.82 6.98
C THR A 267 -21.47 15.88 6.24
N HIS A 268 -22.81 15.82 6.32
CA HIS A 268 -23.68 16.83 5.69
C HIS A 268 -23.34 18.25 6.17
N TYR A 269 -23.08 18.44 7.46
CA TYR A 269 -22.73 19.76 8.00
C TYR A 269 -21.28 20.16 7.74
N GLU A 270 -20.35 19.21 7.64
CA GLU A 270 -18.97 19.48 7.21
C GLU A 270 -18.94 19.94 5.75
N ASP A 271 -19.59 19.22 4.84
CA ASP A 271 -19.73 19.59 3.44
C ASP A 271 -20.32 20.99 3.30
N LYS A 272 -21.38 21.27 4.06
CA LYS A 272 -22.05 22.57 4.02
C LYS A 272 -21.17 23.70 4.56
N ARG A 273 -20.40 23.45 5.63
CA ARG A 273 -19.45 24.43 6.17
C ARG A 273 -18.30 24.69 5.20
N GLU A 274 -17.80 23.66 4.56
CA GLU A 274 -16.71 23.78 3.59
C GLU A 274 -17.16 24.54 2.34
N ALA A 275 -18.33 24.20 1.81
CA ALA A 275 -18.96 24.96 0.73
C ALA A 275 -19.15 26.43 1.11
N GLN A 276 -19.63 26.72 2.32
CA GLN A 276 -19.77 28.09 2.80
C GLN A 276 -18.41 28.80 3.00
N ARG A 277 -17.37 28.09 3.42
CA ARG A 277 -16.01 28.62 3.54
C ARG A 277 -15.49 29.03 2.18
N ILE A 278 -15.60 28.15 1.19
CA ILE A 278 -15.18 28.38 -0.20
C ILE A 278 -15.94 29.56 -0.81
N LEU A 279 -17.27 29.62 -0.63
CA LEU A 279 -18.09 30.73 -1.12
C LEU A 279 -17.74 32.09 -0.50
N LYS A 280 -17.10 32.09 0.68
CA LYS A 280 -16.65 33.31 1.36
C LYS A 280 -15.21 33.71 1.01
N LEU A 281 -14.48 32.88 0.28
CA LEU A 281 -13.12 33.23 -0.14
C LEU A 281 -13.16 34.39 -1.14
N SER A 282 -12.18 35.28 -1.01
CA SER A 282 -11.95 36.28 -2.06
C SER A 282 -11.53 35.56 -3.35
N ARG A 283 -11.81 36.17 -4.50
CA ARG A 283 -11.37 35.63 -5.79
C ARG A 283 -9.86 35.38 -5.82
N ALA A 284 -9.07 36.22 -5.15
CA ALA A 284 -7.63 36.07 -5.06
C ALA A 284 -7.22 34.84 -4.23
N ASP A 285 -7.90 34.59 -3.11
CA ASP A 285 -7.60 33.45 -2.24
C ASP A 285 -8.10 32.13 -2.85
N LEU A 286 -9.24 32.15 -3.54
CA LEU A 286 -9.72 31.02 -4.33
C LEU A 286 -8.72 30.66 -5.45
N LEU A 287 -8.18 31.65 -6.15
CA LEU A 287 -7.15 31.44 -7.18
C LEU A 287 -5.82 30.93 -6.60
N LYS A 288 -5.45 31.33 -5.38
CA LYS A 288 -4.28 30.77 -4.69
C LYS A 288 -4.51 29.31 -4.31
N LEU A 289 -5.70 28.97 -3.82
CA LEU A 289 -6.08 27.58 -3.51
C LEU A 289 -5.95 26.71 -4.77
N ILE A 290 -6.48 27.19 -5.89
CA ILE A 290 -6.41 26.48 -7.18
C ILE A 290 -4.97 26.40 -7.71
N LYS A 291 -4.20 27.50 -7.64
CA LYS A 291 -2.80 27.53 -8.12
C LYS A 291 -1.88 26.62 -7.31
N GLY A 292 -2.03 26.59 -5.98
CA GLY A 292 -1.25 25.68 -5.14
C GLY A 292 -1.45 24.21 -5.55
N GLU A 293 -2.67 23.83 -5.91
CA GLU A 293 -2.96 22.48 -6.42
C GLU A 293 -2.37 22.20 -7.80
N VAL A 294 -2.17 23.23 -8.64
CA VAL A 294 -1.57 23.10 -9.98
C VAL A 294 -0.05 23.02 -9.90
N ASP A 295 0.58 23.89 -9.10
CA ASP A 295 2.04 23.92 -8.91
C ASP A 295 2.53 22.58 -8.31
N ASP A 296 1.77 22.01 -7.37
CA ASP A 296 2.05 20.69 -6.79
C ASP A 296 1.93 19.55 -7.82
N GLN A 297 1.02 19.67 -8.79
CA GLN A 297 0.85 18.71 -9.88
C GLN A 297 1.96 18.81 -10.93
N GLU A 298 2.43 20.02 -11.24
CA GLU A 298 3.48 20.28 -12.23
C GLU A 298 4.86 19.85 -11.72
N ALA A 299 5.18 20.19 -10.46
CA ALA A 299 6.38 19.71 -9.77
C ALA A 299 6.41 18.16 -9.63
N SER A 300 5.24 17.51 -9.62
CA SER A 300 5.13 16.05 -9.64
C SER A 300 5.37 15.44 -11.03
N ARG A 301 5.05 16.18 -12.11
CA ARG A 301 5.31 15.74 -13.50
C ARG A 301 6.78 15.85 -13.88
N GLU A 302 7.45 16.94 -13.54
CA GLU A 302 8.87 17.15 -13.88
C GLU A 302 9.78 16.08 -13.25
N ARG A 303 9.52 15.72 -11.99
CA ARG A 303 10.24 14.64 -11.29
C ARG A 303 10.09 13.29 -11.99
N SER A 304 8.91 12.98 -12.52
CA SER A 304 8.65 11.74 -13.24
C SER A 304 9.39 11.65 -14.60
N ILE A 305 9.58 12.79 -15.27
CA ILE A 305 10.34 12.85 -16.54
C ILE A 305 11.82 12.59 -16.31
N GLU A 306 12.40 13.16 -15.26
CA GLU A 306 13.84 13.04 -14.97
C GLU A 306 14.23 11.62 -14.52
N GLU A 307 13.35 10.97 -13.75
CA GLU A 307 13.49 9.54 -13.40
C GLU A 307 13.45 8.64 -14.64
N SER A 308 12.56 8.93 -15.60
CA SER A 308 12.43 8.17 -16.84
C SER A 308 13.68 8.27 -17.73
N LYS A 309 14.31 9.45 -17.81
CA LYS A 309 15.58 9.65 -18.53
C LYS A 309 16.71 8.85 -17.90
N THR A 310 16.84 8.92 -16.58
CA THR A 310 17.88 8.21 -15.82
C THR A 310 17.77 6.69 -16.01
N GLN A 311 16.53 6.17 -16.03
CA GLN A 311 16.28 4.75 -16.24
C GLN A 311 16.63 4.29 -17.66
N ARG A 312 16.35 5.11 -18.69
CA ARG A 312 16.76 4.81 -20.08
C ARG A 312 18.27 4.71 -20.22
N SER A 313 19.04 5.62 -19.61
CA SER A 313 20.50 5.58 -19.66
C SER A 313 21.07 4.28 -19.07
N ARG A 314 20.53 3.83 -17.94
CA ARG A 314 20.94 2.56 -17.31
C ARG A 314 20.62 1.33 -18.17
N THR A 315 19.47 1.34 -18.85
CA THR A 315 19.08 0.24 -19.74
C THR A 315 20.02 0.14 -20.95
N VAL A 316 20.40 1.27 -21.54
CA VAL A 316 21.37 1.30 -22.66
C VAL A 316 22.73 0.74 -22.23
N GLU A 317 23.20 1.11 -21.04
CA GLU A 317 24.46 0.61 -20.48
C GLU A 317 24.42 -0.91 -20.24
N GLN A 318 23.32 -1.45 -19.74
CA GLN A 318 23.14 -2.90 -19.57
C GLN A 318 23.09 -3.66 -20.90
N VAL A 319 22.42 -3.11 -21.91
CA VAL A 319 22.35 -3.73 -23.25
C VAL A 319 23.73 -3.80 -23.90
N ASN A 320 24.52 -2.74 -23.78
CA ASN A 320 25.89 -2.72 -24.30
C ASN A 320 26.76 -3.79 -23.63
N LYS A 321 26.68 -3.91 -22.30
CA LYS A 321 27.41 -4.93 -21.55
C LYS A 321 27.06 -6.37 -21.97
N LEU A 322 25.77 -6.65 -22.17
CA LEU A 322 25.32 -7.96 -22.65
C LEU A 322 25.80 -8.28 -24.07
N ARG A 323 25.98 -7.26 -24.91
CA ARG A 323 26.50 -7.41 -26.27
C ARG A 323 27.98 -7.79 -26.26
N GLU A 324 28.77 -7.16 -25.39
CA GLU A 324 30.19 -7.49 -25.18
C GLU A 324 30.39 -8.91 -24.61
N ASP A 325 29.56 -9.30 -23.63
CA ASP A 325 29.59 -10.65 -23.04
C ASP A 325 29.23 -11.75 -24.06
N LYS A 326 28.36 -11.45 -25.03
CA LYS A 326 27.98 -12.39 -26.08
C LYS A 326 29.12 -12.60 -27.09
N LEU A 327 29.77 -11.52 -27.53
CA LEU A 327 30.92 -11.58 -28.44
C LEU A 327 32.05 -12.45 -27.87
N THR A 328 32.39 -12.24 -26.60
CA THR A 328 33.43 -13.03 -25.91
C THR A 328 33.07 -14.50 -25.74
N ARG A 329 31.77 -14.84 -25.65
CA ARG A 329 31.33 -16.23 -25.57
C ARG A 329 31.43 -16.94 -26.93
N ASP A 330 31.03 -16.25 -27.99
CA ASP A 330 31.06 -16.81 -29.35
C ASP A 330 32.51 -17.06 -29.81
N GLU A 331 33.45 -16.18 -29.45
CA GLU A 331 34.89 -16.39 -29.67
C GLU A 331 35.42 -17.66 -28.99
N ARG A 332 35.01 -17.93 -27.74
CA ARG A 332 35.43 -19.16 -27.01
C ARG A 332 34.88 -20.44 -27.63
N ILE A 333 33.68 -20.39 -28.19
CA ILE A 333 33.06 -21.55 -28.85
C ILE A 333 33.85 -21.90 -30.12
N LEU A 334 34.18 -20.90 -30.93
CA LEU A 334 35.03 -21.08 -32.12
C LEU A 334 36.38 -21.73 -31.79
N ASP A 335 37.06 -21.24 -30.75
CA ASP A 335 38.34 -21.80 -30.29
C ASP A 335 38.23 -23.27 -29.86
N SER A 336 37.15 -23.65 -29.18
CA SER A 336 36.90 -25.03 -28.77
C SER A 336 36.63 -25.96 -29.96
N PHE A 337 35.94 -25.46 -30.98
CA PHE A 337 35.59 -26.22 -32.18
C PHE A 337 36.82 -26.49 -33.05
N VAL A 338 37.71 -25.51 -33.18
CA VAL A 338 38.99 -25.65 -33.89
C VAL A 338 39.89 -26.68 -33.20
N LYS A 339 39.95 -26.68 -31.86
CA LYS A 339 40.74 -27.67 -31.09
C LYS A 339 40.19 -29.09 -31.22
N GLY A 340 38.87 -29.29 -31.13
CA GLY A 340 38.26 -30.62 -31.27
C GLY A 340 38.47 -31.24 -32.66
N ARG A 341 38.61 -30.42 -33.70
CA ARG A 341 38.88 -30.89 -35.07
C ARG A 341 40.35 -31.30 -35.29
N ALA A 342 41.28 -30.80 -34.48
CA ALA A 342 42.69 -31.16 -34.55
C ALA A 342 42.98 -32.55 -33.93
N GLU A 343 42.13 -33.02 -33.01
CA GLU A 343 42.33 -34.29 -32.28
C GLU A 343 41.68 -35.51 -32.97
N ASN A 344 40.70 -35.29 -33.84
CA ASN A 344 40.06 -36.36 -34.64
C ASN A 344 40.51 -36.30 -36.12
N LYS A 345 41.74 -36.71 -36.40
CA LYS A 345 42.16 -37.07 -37.77
C LYS A 345 42.19 -38.60 -37.89
N PRO A 346 41.29 -39.23 -38.66
CA PRO A 346 41.45 -40.62 -39.06
C PRO A 346 42.64 -40.71 -40.00
N LYS A 347 43.53 -41.67 -39.75
CA LYS A 347 44.52 -42.08 -40.75
C LYS A 347 43.81 -42.92 -41.81
N ASP A 348 44.00 -42.50 -43.05
CA ASP A 348 43.75 -43.23 -44.29
C ASP A 348 42.30 -43.32 -44.78
N SER A 349 41.93 -42.40 -45.67
CA SER A 349 41.30 -42.74 -46.96
C SER A 349 41.22 -41.51 -47.86
N LYS A 350 41.63 -41.69 -49.12
CA LYS A 350 41.51 -40.69 -50.20
C LYS A 350 40.08 -40.72 -50.72
N THR A 351 39.31 -39.67 -50.47
CA THR A 351 38.09 -39.36 -51.23
C THR A 351 37.86 -37.85 -51.24
N ASN A 352 37.44 -37.35 -52.41
CA ASN A 352 37.25 -35.94 -52.78
C ASN A 352 36.54 -35.10 -51.71
N GLU A 353 37.20 -34.03 -51.26
CA GLU A 353 36.76 -33.16 -50.16
C GLU A 353 35.78 -32.03 -50.59
N ASP A 354 35.44 -31.89 -51.88
CA ASP A 354 34.65 -30.75 -52.36
C ASP A 354 33.12 -30.94 -52.30
N ASP A 355 32.61 -32.16 -52.14
CA ASP A 355 31.15 -32.41 -52.12
C ASP A 355 30.51 -32.40 -50.71
N VAL A 356 31.30 -32.58 -49.64
CA VAL A 356 30.77 -32.70 -48.26
C VAL A 356 30.51 -31.34 -47.60
N LEU A 357 31.16 -30.27 -48.06
CA LEU A 357 30.99 -28.92 -47.50
C LEU A 357 29.74 -28.19 -48.00
N ARG A 358 29.07 -28.69 -49.05
CA ARG A 358 27.82 -28.10 -49.57
C ARG A 358 26.56 -28.66 -48.92
N GLU A 359 26.58 -29.90 -48.43
CA GLU A 359 25.42 -30.50 -47.77
C GLU A 359 25.26 -30.02 -46.32
N SER A 360 26.36 -29.78 -45.58
CA SER A 360 26.27 -29.41 -44.15
C SER A 360 25.80 -27.97 -43.88
N CYS A 361 25.85 -27.06 -44.85
CA CYS A 361 25.34 -25.69 -44.70
C CYS A 361 23.88 -25.54 -45.15
N SER A 362 23.37 -26.44 -45.99
CA SER A 362 21.96 -26.46 -46.42
C SER A 362 21.02 -26.84 -45.27
N ASP A 363 21.42 -27.82 -44.45
CA ASP A 363 20.57 -28.35 -43.37
C ASP A 363 20.43 -27.42 -42.16
N LEU A 364 21.38 -26.49 -41.98
CA LEU A 364 21.31 -25.46 -40.93
C LEU A 364 20.42 -24.27 -41.33
N ILE A 365 20.25 -24.02 -42.63
CA ILE A 365 19.35 -22.98 -43.15
C ILE A 365 17.89 -23.47 -43.12
N ASN A 366 17.65 -24.78 -43.28
CA ASN A 366 16.31 -25.38 -43.26
C ASN A 366 15.74 -25.64 -41.85
N GLN A 367 16.49 -25.37 -40.78
CA GLN A 367 16.02 -25.48 -39.38
C GLN A 367 15.60 -24.15 -38.75
N LEU A 368 15.67 -23.04 -39.49
CA LEU A 368 15.08 -21.78 -39.08
C LEU A 368 13.66 -21.68 -39.65
N ASP A 369 12.70 -21.62 -38.73
CA ASP A 369 11.25 -21.53 -38.96
C ASP A 369 10.92 -20.48 -40.05
N PRO A 370 10.29 -20.87 -41.18
CA PRO A 370 9.92 -19.93 -42.25
C PRO A 370 8.87 -18.90 -41.84
N ASN A 371 8.19 -19.06 -40.69
CA ASN A 371 7.06 -18.23 -40.30
C ASN A 371 7.44 -16.94 -39.52
N TYR A 372 8.70 -16.50 -39.56
CA TYR A 372 9.14 -15.33 -38.80
C TYR A 372 9.27 -14.02 -39.61
N LEU A 373 8.79 -13.98 -40.87
CA LEU A 373 8.99 -12.82 -41.75
C LEU A 373 7.77 -12.35 -42.54
N ASP A 374 6.54 -12.68 -42.14
CA ASP A 374 5.34 -12.09 -42.75
C ASP A 374 4.38 -11.59 -41.64
N ASP A 375 4.53 -10.33 -41.25
CA ASP A 375 3.46 -9.52 -40.62
C ASP A 375 3.80 -8.00 -40.55
N GLU A 376 4.88 -7.54 -41.19
CA GLU A 376 5.07 -6.13 -41.55
C GLU A 376 4.93 -5.97 -43.07
N ASN A 377 3.69 -5.89 -43.56
CA ASN A 377 3.29 -5.13 -44.76
C ASN A 377 1.79 -5.27 -45.05
N GLU A 378 0.94 -4.87 -44.11
CA GLU A 378 -0.42 -4.41 -44.43
C GLU A 378 -0.70 -3.13 -43.64
N LEU A 379 -0.43 -1.99 -44.27
CA LEU A 379 -1.23 -0.75 -44.25
C LEU A 379 -0.39 0.38 -44.86
N SER A 380 -0.44 0.41 -46.19
CA SER A 380 -0.30 1.61 -47.03
C SER A 380 -1.31 2.69 -46.68
#